data_AF-A0A363SJ40-F1
#
_entry.id   AF-A0A363SJ40-F1
#
_cell.length_a   1.000
_cell.length_b   1.000
_cell.length_c   1.000
_cell.angle_alpha   90.00
_cell.angle_beta   90.00
_cell.angle_gamma   90.00
#
_symmetry.space_group_name_H-M   'P 1'
#
loop_
_entity.id
_entity.type
_entity.pdbx_description
1 polymer ?
#
loop_
_entity_poly.entity_id
_entity_poly.type
_entity_poly.pdbx_seq_one_letter_code
_entity_poly.pdbx_strand_id
1 'polypeptide(L)'
;MLYREAGQFKATYAEDSQIFPIRQDKIGIAIILVAAFAGVPLLSVMGVLTDYTFTAILTPFLIFSLAALGLNILTGYAGQLSLGTAAFMAVGAFASYNFMLRIDGMPILVAFILGGLCAAAVGIVFGLPSLRIRGFYLAAATLATQFFIVWCLTKVGWFTNYSSSGVITAQKIEMLGYTFDTA
;
A
#
# COMPACT_ATOMS: atom_id res chain seq x y z
N MET A 1 -18.19 22.67 12.73
CA MET A 1 -18.49 22.73 11.29
C MET A 1 -17.92 24.03 10.76
N LEU A 2 -16.79 23.98 10.04
CA LEU A 2 -16.00 25.16 9.65
C LEU A 2 -16.67 26.01 8.55
N TYR A 3 -17.69 25.49 7.87
CA TYR A 3 -18.40 26.18 6.79
C TYR A 3 -19.91 25.90 6.83
N ARG A 4 -20.70 26.78 6.19
CA ARG A 4 -22.16 26.66 6.07
C ARG A 4 -22.52 25.82 4.84
N GLU A 5 -23.30 24.77 5.06
CA GLU A 5 -23.87 23.92 3.99
C GLU A 5 -25.08 24.57 3.29
N ALA A 6 -25.63 25.66 3.86
CA ALA A 6 -26.78 26.36 3.32
C ALA A 6 -26.48 26.98 1.94
N GLY A 7 -27.23 26.55 0.92
CA GLY A 7 -27.13 27.05 -0.46
C GLY A 7 -26.48 26.09 -1.45
N GLN A 8 -25.98 24.93 -1.02
CA GLN A 8 -25.50 23.88 -1.92
C GLN A 8 -26.58 22.82 -2.12
N PHE A 9 -27.51 23.09 -3.04
CA PHE A 9 -28.57 22.15 -3.39
C PHE A 9 -28.02 21.05 -4.31
N LYS A 10 -28.25 19.79 -3.91
CA LYS A 10 -27.97 18.62 -4.73
C LYS A 10 -29.21 18.34 -5.58
N ALA A 11 -29.09 18.38 -6.89
CA ALA A 11 -30.22 18.20 -7.81
C ALA A 11 -30.32 16.77 -8.35
N THR A 12 -29.25 15.97 -8.21
CA THR A 12 -29.17 14.61 -8.76
C THR A 12 -28.67 13.61 -7.72
N TYR A 13 -29.18 12.37 -7.74
CA TYR A 13 -28.69 11.27 -6.90
C TYR A 13 -27.17 11.04 -7.02
N ALA A 14 -26.60 11.25 -8.21
CA ALA A 14 -25.17 11.16 -8.45
C ALA A 14 -24.33 12.26 -7.75
N GLU A 15 -24.93 13.41 -7.43
CA GLU A 15 -24.28 14.46 -6.64
C GLU A 15 -24.34 14.15 -5.14
N ASP A 16 -25.35 13.41 -4.71
CA ASP A 16 -25.50 12.97 -3.33
C ASP A 16 -24.59 11.79 -2.98
N SER A 17 -24.33 10.91 -3.94
CA SER A 17 -23.43 9.75 -3.77
C SER A 17 -21.93 10.09 -3.86
N GLN A 18 -21.54 11.36 -4.00
CA GLN A 18 -20.12 11.73 -4.10
C GLN A 18 -19.41 11.62 -2.74
N ILE A 19 -18.18 11.10 -2.75
CA ILE A 19 -17.33 10.99 -1.54
C ILE A 19 -17.12 12.36 -0.88
N PHE A 20 -16.97 13.42 -1.69
CA PHE A 20 -16.89 14.80 -1.20
C PHE A 20 -18.01 15.62 -1.84
N PRO A 21 -19.18 15.75 -1.18
CA PRO A 21 -20.31 16.45 -1.75
C PRO A 21 -20.12 17.98 -1.79
N ILE A 22 -19.32 18.54 -0.87
CA ILE A 22 -19.13 19.98 -0.73
C ILE A 22 -17.90 20.42 -1.54
N ARG A 23 -18.03 21.51 -2.31
CA ARG A 23 -16.89 22.08 -3.07
C ARG A 23 -15.73 22.51 -2.16
N GLN A 24 -16.03 22.99 -0.97
CA GLN A 24 -15.05 23.42 0.02
C GLN A 24 -14.25 22.24 0.58
N ASP A 25 -14.86 21.06 0.76
CA ASP A 25 -14.14 19.86 1.19
C ASP A 25 -13.17 19.39 0.11
N LYS A 26 -13.58 19.43 -1.16
CA LYS A 26 -12.69 19.13 -2.30
C LYS A 26 -11.49 20.07 -2.33
N ILE A 27 -11.71 21.37 -2.14
CA ILE A 27 -10.63 22.38 -2.10
C ILE A 27 -9.74 22.18 -0.87
N GLY A 28 -10.32 21.92 0.30
CA GLY A 28 -9.56 21.65 1.53
C GLY A 28 -8.64 20.45 1.40
N ILE A 29 -9.14 19.35 0.84
CA ILE A 29 -8.34 18.15 0.57
C ILE A 29 -7.28 18.42 -0.49
N ALA A 30 -7.61 19.14 -1.56
CA ALA A 30 -6.64 19.53 -2.57
C ALA A 30 -5.50 20.38 -1.96
N ILE A 31 -5.83 21.34 -1.09
CA ILE A 31 -4.84 22.15 -0.37
C ILE A 31 -3.97 21.26 0.52
N ILE A 32 -4.56 20.33 1.27
CA ILE A 32 -3.79 19.40 2.12
C ILE A 32 -2.85 18.54 1.29
N LEU A 33 -3.30 18.02 0.14
CA LEU A 33 -2.48 17.20 -0.76
C LEU A 33 -1.34 18.01 -1.37
N VAL A 34 -1.61 19.23 -1.83
CA VAL A 34 -0.58 20.14 -2.38
C VAL A 34 0.40 20.56 -1.28
N ALA A 35 -0.09 20.86 -0.08
CA ALA A 35 0.76 21.21 1.06
C ALA A 35 1.62 20.02 1.51
N ALA A 36 1.10 18.79 1.46
CA ALA A 36 1.90 17.60 1.72
C ALA A 36 2.96 17.38 0.62
N PHE A 37 2.57 17.51 -0.66
CA PHE A 37 3.47 17.33 -1.79
C PHE A 37 4.60 18.37 -1.84
N ALA A 38 4.32 19.63 -1.52
CA ALA A 38 5.30 20.71 -1.51
C ALA A 38 6.02 20.83 -0.14
N GLY A 39 5.32 20.57 0.95
CA GLY A 39 5.83 20.72 2.32
C GLY A 39 6.86 19.67 2.70
N VAL A 40 6.67 18.41 2.28
CA VAL A 40 7.65 17.33 2.53
C VAL A 40 9.04 17.63 1.93
N PRO A 41 9.18 17.98 0.64
CA PRO A 41 10.49 18.34 0.07
C PRO A 41 11.01 19.68 0.59
N LEU A 42 10.15 20.64 0.92
CA LEU A 42 10.60 21.92 1.50
C LEU A 42 11.21 21.71 2.90
N LEU A 43 10.56 20.91 3.74
CA LEU A 43 11.05 20.60 5.09
C LEU A 43 12.33 19.73 5.07
N SER A 44 12.57 18.96 4.01
CA SER A 44 13.83 18.24 3.83
C SER A 44 14.97 19.17 3.43
N VAL A 45 14.73 20.10 2.50
CA VAL A 45 15.71 21.13 2.11
C VAL A 45 16.04 22.06 3.28
N MET A 46 15.08 22.33 4.16
CA MET A 46 15.29 23.13 5.38
C MET A 46 16.02 22.36 6.52
N GLY A 47 16.39 21.09 6.31
CA GLY A 47 17.17 20.29 7.27
C GLY A 47 16.38 19.80 8.49
N VAL A 48 15.06 19.99 8.52
CA VAL A 48 14.19 19.52 9.62
C VAL A 48 13.89 18.03 9.47
N LEU A 49 13.77 17.54 8.23
CA LEU A 49 13.61 16.11 7.94
C LEU A 49 14.97 15.49 7.64
N THR A 50 15.44 14.65 8.56
CA THR A 50 16.63 13.79 8.38
C THR A 50 16.25 12.50 7.65
N ASP A 51 17.23 11.82 7.04
CA ASP A 51 17.05 10.50 6.40
C ASP A 51 16.43 9.45 7.34
N TYR A 52 16.72 9.54 8.63
CA TYR A 52 16.08 8.74 9.66
C TYR A 52 14.56 8.94 9.70
N THR A 53 14.08 10.18 9.60
CA THR A 53 12.64 10.49 9.60
C THR A 53 11.97 9.92 8.35
N PHE A 54 12.64 9.95 7.20
CA PHE A 54 12.13 9.32 5.96
C PHE A 54 12.03 7.81 6.09
N THR A 55 13.08 7.15 6.55
CA THR A 55 13.17 5.69 6.58
C THR A 55 12.38 5.08 7.73
N ALA A 56 12.42 5.69 8.92
CA ALA A 56 11.81 5.14 10.13
C ALA A 56 10.36 5.59 10.36
N ILE A 57 9.95 6.76 9.84
CA ILE A 57 8.63 7.33 10.12
C ILE A 57 7.80 7.45 8.85
N LEU A 58 8.27 8.24 7.88
CA LEU A 58 7.44 8.62 6.72
C LEU A 58 7.14 7.42 5.81
N THR A 59 8.14 6.58 5.53
CA THR A 59 7.98 5.41 4.67
C THR A 59 7.04 4.36 5.30
N PRO A 60 7.24 3.92 6.57
CA PRO A 60 6.30 3.02 7.22
C PRO A 60 4.89 3.62 7.37
N PHE A 61 4.79 4.92 7.65
CA PHE A 61 3.50 5.61 7.74
C PHE A 61 2.72 5.50 6.43
N LEU A 62 3.36 5.78 5.29
CA LEU A 62 2.72 5.67 3.97
C LEU A 62 2.32 4.21 3.65
N ILE A 63 3.19 3.25 3.96
CA ILE A 63 2.92 1.82 3.76
C ILE A 63 1.71 1.38 4.59
N PHE A 64 1.68 1.70 5.88
CA PHE A 64 0.57 1.33 6.76
C PHE A 64 -0.71 2.10 6.44
N SER A 65 -0.62 3.33 5.94
CA SER A 65 -1.78 4.09 5.46
C SER A 65 -2.42 3.38 4.25
N LEU A 66 -1.61 2.92 3.29
CA LEU A 66 -2.09 2.16 2.14
C LEU A 66 -2.71 0.82 2.57
N ALA A 67 -2.06 0.11 3.51
CA ALA A 67 -2.58 -1.13 4.08
C ALA A 67 -3.90 -0.91 4.83
N ALA A 68 -4.03 0.19 5.57
CA ALA A 68 -5.23 0.57 6.29
C ALA A 68 -6.39 0.91 5.34
N LEU A 69 -6.11 1.59 4.22
CA LEU A 69 -7.11 1.84 3.17
C LEU A 69 -7.60 0.52 2.55
N GLY A 70 -6.69 -0.39 2.20
CA GLY A 70 -7.06 -1.72 1.70
C GLY A 70 -7.90 -2.50 2.71
N LEU A 71 -7.53 -2.45 3.99
CA LEU A 71 -8.30 -3.06 5.06
C LEU A 71 -9.68 -2.40 5.23
N ASN A 72 -9.78 -1.07 5.15
CA ASN A 72 -11.04 -0.34 5.25
C ASN A 72 -12.02 -0.69 4.12
N ILE A 73 -11.51 -0.93 2.91
CA ILE A 73 -12.35 -1.43 1.81
C ILE A 73 -12.97 -2.78 2.18
N LEU A 74 -12.17 -3.69 2.73
CA LEU A 74 -12.63 -5.04 3.06
C LEU A 74 -13.53 -5.09 4.29
N THR A 75 -13.15 -4.42 5.38
CA THR A 75 -13.92 -4.43 6.63
C THR A 75 -15.08 -3.46 6.60
N GLY A 76 -14.91 -2.28 6.01
CA GLY A 76 -15.92 -1.23 5.94
C GLY A 76 -17.00 -1.50 4.91
N TYR A 77 -16.61 -1.79 3.65
CA TYR A 77 -17.60 -1.96 2.57
C TYR A 77 -18.08 -3.41 2.41
N ALA A 78 -17.18 -4.39 2.51
CA ALA A 78 -17.56 -5.80 2.36
C ALA A 78 -17.97 -6.47 3.70
N GLY A 79 -17.73 -5.82 4.84
CA GLY A 79 -18.10 -6.35 6.16
C GLY A 79 -17.30 -7.57 6.60
N GLN A 80 -16.14 -7.83 5.97
CA GLN A 80 -15.32 -9.01 6.23
C GLN A 80 -14.12 -8.67 7.10
N LEU A 81 -13.97 -9.38 8.22
CA LEU A 81 -12.83 -9.22 9.11
C LEU A 81 -11.61 -9.95 8.53
N SER A 82 -10.51 -9.22 8.31
CA SER A 82 -9.27 -9.76 7.76
C SER A 82 -8.09 -9.44 8.65
N LEU A 83 -7.35 -10.49 9.02
CA LEU A 83 -6.11 -10.42 9.79
C LEU A 83 -4.88 -10.73 8.93
N GLY A 84 -5.07 -10.89 7.61
CA GLY A 84 -4.04 -11.34 6.67
C GLY A 84 -3.35 -10.25 5.85
N THR A 85 -3.60 -8.97 6.15
CA THR A 85 -3.16 -7.84 5.33
C THR A 85 -1.65 -7.73 5.21
N ALA A 86 -0.89 -8.05 6.27
CA ALA A 86 0.57 -7.95 6.24
C ALA A 86 1.19 -9.01 5.32
N ALA A 87 0.56 -10.17 5.17
CA ALA A 87 1.05 -11.19 4.25
C ALA A 87 0.82 -10.83 2.78
N PHE A 88 -0.33 -10.25 2.43
CA PHE A 88 -0.54 -9.76 1.05
C PHE A 88 0.41 -8.60 0.71
N MET A 89 0.68 -7.72 1.68
CA MET A 89 1.72 -6.70 1.57
C MET A 89 3.11 -7.32 1.33
N ALA A 90 3.46 -8.36 2.09
CA ALA A 90 4.74 -9.08 1.91
C ALA A 90 4.85 -9.72 0.52
N VAL A 91 3.80 -10.38 0.02
CA VAL A 91 3.79 -10.96 -1.34
C VAL A 91 4.08 -9.90 -2.39
N GLY A 92 3.43 -8.74 -2.32
CA GLY A 92 3.65 -7.65 -3.28
C GLY A 92 5.06 -7.08 -3.22
N ALA A 93 5.61 -6.90 -2.00
CA ALA A 93 6.97 -6.42 -1.80
C ALA A 93 8.01 -7.41 -2.34
N PHE A 94 7.90 -8.69 -2.00
CA PHE A 94 8.81 -9.72 -2.49
C PHE A 94 8.67 -9.95 -3.99
N ALA A 95 7.46 -9.92 -4.55
CA ALA A 95 7.26 -10.04 -5.99
C ALA A 95 7.94 -8.88 -6.74
N SER A 96 7.70 -7.63 -6.31
CA SER A 96 8.33 -6.45 -6.91
C SER A 96 9.86 -6.52 -6.83
N TYR A 97 10.40 -6.92 -5.67
CA TYR A 97 11.82 -7.15 -5.48
C TYR A 97 12.38 -8.22 -6.46
N ASN A 98 11.72 -9.37 -6.56
CA ASN A 98 12.18 -10.46 -7.42
C ASN A 98 12.11 -10.10 -8.91
N PHE A 99 11.14 -9.27 -9.33
CA PHE A 99 11.06 -8.73 -10.69
C PHE A 99 12.21 -7.78 -11.00
N MET A 100 12.49 -6.81 -10.12
CA MET A 100 13.60 -5.88 -10.29
C MET A 100 14.97 -6.58 -10.26
N LEU A 101 15.10 -7.64 -9.46
CA LEU A 101 16.35 -8.39 -9.31
C LEU A 101 16.65 -9.28 -10.54
N ARG A 102 15.63 -9.82 -11.21
CA ARG A 102 15.79 -10.81 -12.29
C ARG A 102 15.67 -10.21 -13.68
N ILE A 103 15.06 -9.03 -13.80
CA ILE A 103 14.84 -8.36 -15.07
C ILE A 103 15.65 -7.05 -15.03
N ASP A 104 16.82 -7.08 -15.64
CA ASP A 104 17.69 -5.92 -15.73
C ASP A 104 17.00 -4.78 -16.51
N GLY A 105 17.08 -3.56 -15.97
CA GLY A 105 16.49 -2.37 -16.59
C GLY A 105 14.96 -2.28 -16.49
N MET A 106 14.32 -3.11 -15.66
CA MET A 106 12.87 -3.06 -15.49
C MET A 106 12.43 -1.75 -14.79
N PRO A 107 11.49 -0.97 -15.38
CA PRO A 107 10.98 0.23 -14.74
C PRO A 107 10.27 -0.11 -13.42
N ILE A 108 10.63 0.58 -12.34
CA ILE A 108 10.06 0.34 -11.00
C ILE A 108 8.52 0.39 -10.97
N LEU A 109 7.91 1.28 -11.76
CA LEU A 109 6.47 1.41 -11.84
C LEU A 109 5.81 0.11 -12.35
N VAL A 110 6.45 -0.53 -13.34
CA VAL A 110 5.99 -1.81 -13.89
C VAL A 110 6.21 -2.92 -12.87
N ALA A 111 7.33 -2.90 -12.14
CA ALA A 111 7.60 -3.88 -11.09
C ALA A 111 6.55 -3.82 -9.96
N PHE A 112 6.13 -2.61 -9.55
CA PHE A 112 5.06 -2.42 -8.57
C PHE A 112 3.70 -2.87 -9.07
N ILE A 113 3.36 -2.60 -10.34
CA ILE A 113 2.10 -3.09 -10.92
C ILE A 113 2.10 -4.62 -10.96
N LEU A 114 3.17 -5.24 -11.46
CA LEU A 114 3.28 -6.70 -11.48
C LEU A 114 3.28 -7.30 -10.07
N GLY A 115 3.96 -6.67 -9.12
CA GLY A 115 3.94 -7.09 -7.71
C GLY A 115 2.54 -7.03 -7.10
N GLY A 116 1.79 -5.96 -7.39
CA GLY A 116 0.38 -5.82 -7.01
C GLY A 116 -0.51 -6.88 -7.65
N LEU A 117 -0.30 -7.19 -8.94
CA LEU A 117 -1.02 -8.27 -9.63
C LEU A 117 -0.69 -9.65 -9.03
N CYS A 118 0.57 -9.91 -8.66
CA CYS A 118 0.94 -11.14 -7.95
C CYS A 118 0.25 -11.22 -6.59
N ALA A 119 0.23 -10.12 -5.82
CA ALA A 119 -0.47 -10.08 -4.54
C ALA A 119 -1.99 -10.31 -4.72
N ALA A 120 -2.60 -9.75 -5.77
CA ALA A 120 -4.00 -9.97 -6.12
C ALA A 120 -4.25 -11.44 -6.52
N ALA A 121 -3.38 -12.05 -7.32
CA ALA A 121 -3.51 -13.45 -7.71
C ALA A 121 -3.42 -14.39 -6.50
N VAL A 122 -2.45 -14.17 -5.60
CA VAL A 122 -2.35 -14.92 -4.33
C VAL A 122 -3.59 -14.66 -3.47
N GLY A 123 -4.05 -13.41 -3.41
CA GLY A 123 -5.30 -13.02 -2.74
C GLY A 123 -6.52 -13.76 -3.27
N ILE A 124 -6.63 -13.99 -4.59
CA ILE A 124 -7.72 -14.75 -5.20
C ILE A 124 -7.60 -16.23 -4.79
N VAL A 125 -6.41 -16.81 -4.88
CA VAL A 125 -6.16 -18.23 -4.55
C VAL A 125 -6.53 -18.55 -3.09
N PHE A 126 -6.13 -17.69 -2.14
CA PHE A 126 -6.44 -17.87 -0.71
C PHE A 126 -7.80 -17.28 -0.32
N GLY A 127 -8.29 -16.28 -1.03
CA GLY A 127 -9.55 -15.59 -0.76
C GLY A 127 -10.77 -16.39 -1.19
N LEU A 128 -10.79 -16.98 -2.39
CA LEU A 128 -11.92 -17.78 -2.87
C LEU A 128 -12.35 -18.90 -1.91
N PRO A 129 -11.45 -19.74 -1.37
CA PRO A 129 -11.84 -20.77 -0.41
C PRO A 129 -12.27 -20.16 0.92
N SER A 130 -11.63 -19.07 1.35
CA SER A 130 -11.95 -18.38 2.61
C SER A 130 -13.37 -17.83 2.62
N LEU A 131 -13.85 -17.28 1.49
CA LEU A 131 -15.21 -16.76 1.34
C LEU A 131 -16.33 -17.80 1.56
N ARG A 132 -16.00 -19.10 1.52
CA ARG A 132 -16.98 -20.16 1.78
C ARG A 132 -17.35 -20.29 3.26
N ILE A 133 -16.58 -19.69 4.17
CA ILE A 133 -16.75 -19.76 5.62
C ILE A 133 -17.13 -18.38 6.16
N ARG A 134 -18.01 -18.30 7.16
CA ARG A 134 -18.57 -17.02 7.65
C ARG A 134 -18.01 -16.61 9.02
N GLY A 135 -17.96 -15.29 9.25
CA GLY A 135 -17.70 -14.69 10.55
C GLY A 135 -16.28 -14.94 11.06
N PHE A 136 -16.16 -15.41 12.30
CA PHE A 136 -14.86 -15.63 12.96
C PHE A 136 -13.96 -16.64 12.26
N TYR A 137 -14.53 -17.65 11.59
CA TYR A 137 -13.75 -18.64 10.86
C TYR A 137 -13.07 -18.05 9.62
N LEU A 138 -13.66 -17.03 8.99
CA LEU A 138 -13.02 -16.29 7.90
C LEU A 138 -11.75 -15.58 8.40
N ALA A 139 -11.86 -14.90 9.55
CA ALA A 139 -10.72 -14.21 10.15
C ALA A 139 -9.58 -15.19 10.48
N ALA A 140 -9.91 -16.37 11.04
CA ALA A 140 -8.94 -17.42 11.30
C ALA A 140 -8.24 -17.92 10.02
N ALA A 141 -8.95 -18.07 8.91
CA ALA A 141 -8.37 -18.46 7.63
C ALA A 141 -7.38 -17.40 7.09
N THR A 142 -7.70 -16.11 7.23
CA THR A 142 -6.78 -15.02 6.83
C THR A 142 -5.53 -14.96 7.71
N LEU A 143 -5.67 -15.26 9.01
CA LEU A 143 -4.54 -15.36 9.93
C LEU A 143 -3.64 -16.56 9.61
N ALA A 144 -4.22 -17.72 9.30
CA ALA A 144 -3.46 -18.89 8.84
C ALA A 144 -2.70 -18.60 7.53
N THR A 145 -3.36 -17.92 6.59
CA THR A 145 -2.75 -17.45 5.34
C THR A 145 -1.56 -16.54 5.63
N GLN A 146 -1.68 -15.67 6.64
CA GLN A 146 -0.60 -14.77 7.02
C GLN A 146 0.66 -15.50 7.47
N PHE A 147 0.52 -16.41 8.43
CA PHE A 147 1.64 -17.20 8.91
C PHE A 147 2.24 -18.08 7.81
N PHE A 148 1.40 -18.68 6.97
CA PHE A 148 1.86 -19.52 5.86
C PHE A 148 2.70 -18.75 4.85
N ILE A 149 2.24 -17.56 4.43
CA ILE A 149 2.95 -16.74 3.45
C ILE A 149 4.30 -16.28 4.02
N VAL A 150 4.32 -15.77 5.25
CA VAL A 150 5.57 -15.31 5.89
C VAL A 150 6.55 -16.49 6.07
N TRP A 151 6.04 -17.65 6.47
CA TRP A 151 6.84 -18.88 6.54
C TRP A 151 7.41 -19.28 5.18
N CYS A 152 6.60 -19.23 4.11
CA CYS A 152 7.05 -19.56 2.76
C CYS A 152 8.16 -18.63 2.27
N LEU A 153 7.99 -17.32 2.45
CA LEU A 153 8.97 -16.31 2.04
C LEU A 153 10.31 -16.43 2.79
N THR A 154 10.27 -16.85 4.05
CA THR A 154 11.47 -17.00 4.89
C THR A 154 12.15 -18.36 4.76
N LYS A 155 11.40 -19.43 4.44
CA LYS A 155 11.96 -20.78 4.26
C LYS A 155 12.46 -21.05 2.85
N VAL A 156 11.82 -20.47 1.84
CA VAL A 156 12.22 -20.67 0.44
C VAL A 156 13.24 -19.60 0.06
N GLY A 157 14.53 -19.96 0.13
CA GLY A 157 15.65 -19.06 -0.13
C GLY A 157 15.66 -18.41 -1.51
N TRP A 158 14.91 -18.95 -2.48
CA TRP A 158 14.73 -18.33 -3.80
C TRP A 158 14.10 -16.92 -3.72
N PHE A 159 13.19 -16.67 -2.77
CA PHE A 159 12.54 -15.36 -2.63
C PHE A 159 13.47 -14.27 -2.09
N THR A 160 14.48 -14.65 -1.31
CA THR A 160 15.48 -13.76 -0.69
C THR A 160 16.81 -13.77 -1.44
N ASN A 161 16.88 -14.39 -2.64
CA ASN A 161 18.12 -14.60 -3.39
C ASN A 161 19.23 -15.25 -2.53
N TYR A 162 18.86 -16.25 -1.73
CA TYR A 162 19.75 -16.97 -0.82
C TYR A 162 20.55 -16.08 0.14
N SER A 163 20.03 -14.88 0.43
CA SER A 163 20.63 -13.96 1.40
C SER A 163 20.67 -14.60 2.79
N SER A 164 21.86 -14.63 3.39
CA SER A 164 22.09 -15.25 4.70
C SER A 164 21.42 -14.50 5.86
N SER A 165 21.03 -13.25 5.66
CA SER A 165 20.31 -12.44 6.65
C SER A 165 18.79 -12.58 6.57
N GLY A 166 18.27 -13.14 5.47
CA GLY A 166 16.83 -13.17 5.19
C GLY A 166 16.20 -11.79 4.93
N VAL A 167 17.01 -10.72 4.89
CA VAL A 167 16.58 -9.35 4.61
C VAL A 167 16.75 -9.09 3.11
N ILE A 168 15.70 -8.55 2.48
CA ILE A 168 15.74 -8.07 1.09
C ILE A 168 16.17 -6.61 1.06
N THR A 169 17.25 -6.32 0.34
CA THR A 169 17.68 -4.94 0.07
C THR A 169 17.19 -4.54 -1.31
N ALA A 170 16.54 -3.39 -1.42
CA ALA A 170 16.08 -2.88 -2.70
C ALA A 170 17.27 -2.74 -3.68
N GLN A 171 17.08 -3.23 -4.91
CA GLN A 171 18.03 -3.01 -6.01
C GLN A 171 18.05 -1.53 -6.38
N LYS A 172 19.17 -1.04 -6.93
CA LYS A 172 19.30 0.37 -7.36
C LYS A 172 18.12 0.75 -8.26
N ILE A 173 17.43 1.82 -7.86
CA ILE A 173 16.20 2.25 -8.55
C ILE A 173 16.60 3.08 -9.76
N GLU A 174 16.35 2.54 -10.94
CA GLU A 174 16.44 3.29 -12.20
C GLU A 174 15.04 3.70 -12.65
N MET A 175 14.77 5.01 -12.71
CA MET A 175 13.60 5.53 -13.43
C MET A 175 14.08 6.27 -14.67
N LEU A 176 13.63 5.86 -15.85
CA LEU A 176 13.83 6.61 -17.10
C LEU A 176 15.30 6.97 -17.39
N GLY A 177 16.26 6.12 -16.98
CA GLY A 177 17.70 6.33 -17.17
C GLY A 177 18.39 7.15 -16.07
N TYR A 178 17.67 7.59 -15.03
CA TYR A 178 18.25 8.19 -13.83
C TYR A 178 18.32 7.15 -12.70
N THR A 179 19.54 6.90 -12.20
CA THR A 179 19.80 6.09 -11.01
C THR A 179 19.58 6.94 -9.77
N PHE A 180 18.59 6.60 -8.94
CA PHE A 180 18.47 7.18 -7.60
C PHE A 180 19.40 6.42 -6.66
N ASP A 181 20.55 7.01 -6.33
CA ASP A 181 21.36 6.56 -5.21
C ASP A 181 20.67 7.00 -3.93
N THR A 182 19.95 6.07 -3.30
CA THR A 182 19.50 6.25 -1.93
C THR A 182 20.53 5.50 -1.10
N ALA A 183 21.43 6.26 -0.45
CA ALA A 183 22.43 5.72 0.47
C ALA A 183 21.77 5.16 1.75
#